data_AF-A0A151LTX0-F1
#
_entry.id   AF-A0A151LTX0-F1
#
_cell.length_a   1.000
_cell.length_b   1.000
_cell.length_c   1.000
_cell.angle_alpha   90.00
_cell.angle_beta   90.00
_cell.angle_gamma   90.00
#
_symmetry.space_group_name_H-M   'P 1'
#
loop_
_entity.id
_entity.type
_entity.pdbx_description
1 polymer ?
#
loop_
_entity_poly.entity_id
_entity_poly.type
_entity_poly.pdbx_seq_one_letter_code
_entity_poly.pdbx_strand_id
1 'polypeptide(L)'
;DLYIDMNKERYEKFKEDEENEKLDLVDFNSINSNFVIPNDDLWPVEWHGMPLGSYINQIRMGDIDAKFHFIRRNILDYLMFDFKTPEFENKYINFTWRKLYLGIAWFIHTRGHPIVISPYDKIQFDVFPMDFCKPEEIQGLYLGYLIVQAQAHEKIFWNNYRDRFDFLKGLEINIRSADDLIF
;
A
#
# COMPACT_ATOMS: atom_id res chain seq x y z
N ASP A 1 16.06 23.54 0.95
CA ASP A 1 16.76 22.32 0.47
C ASP A 1 17.11 22.57 -0.97
N LEU A 2 18.38 22.83 -1.29
CA LEU A 2 18.78 23.41 -2.58
C LEU A 2 18.35 22.55 -3.80
N TYR A 3 18.38 21.22 -3.66
CA TYR A 3 17.95 20.27 -4.71
C TYR A 3 16.44 20.26 -4.95
N ILE A 4 15.67 20.50 -3.89
CA ILE A 4 14.20 20.55 -3.89
C ILE A 4 13.74 21.83 -4.60
N ASP A 5 14.41 22.94 -4.34
CA ASP A 5 14.14 24.22 -5.00
C ASP A 5 14.49 24.18 -6.50
N MET A 6 15.59 23.52 -6.88
CA MET A 6 16.00 23.39 -8.28
C MET A 6 15.03 22.59 -9.16
N ASN A 7 14.46 21.49 -8.66
CA ASN A 7 13.49 20.70 -9.45
C ASN A 7 12.17 21.45 -9.63
N LYS A 8 11.72 22.17 -8.59
CA LYS A 8 10.53 23.01 -8.64
C LYS A 8 10.71 24.17 -9.62
N GLU A 9 11.84 24.87 -9.56
CA GLU A 9 12.17 25.96 -10.50
C GLU A 9 12.26 25.47 -11.95
N ARG A 10 12.83 24.28 -12.19
CA ARG A 10 12.88 23.67 -13.53
C ARG A 10 11.49 23.33 -14.06
N TYR A 11 10.60 22.83 -13.20
CA TYR A 11 9.22 22.50 -13.57
C TYR A 11 8.39 23.74 -13.90
N GLU A 12 8.48 24.80 -13.08
CA GLU A 12 7.76 26.06 -13.33
C GLU A 12 8.28 26.76 -14.61
N LYS A 13 9.59 26.77 -14.85
CA LYS A 13 10.16 27.30 -16.11
C LYS A 13 9.67 26.55 -17.34
N PHE A 14 9.56 25.23 -17.28
CA PHE A 14 9.02 24.45 -18.39
C PHE A 14 7.54 24.69 -18.65
N LYS A 15 6.77 25.04 -17.61
CA LYS A 15 5.36 25.42 -17.77
C LYS A 15 5.19 26.77 -18.50
N GLU A 16 6.21 27.62 -18.47
CA GLU A 16 6.21 28.95 -19.09
C GLU A 16 6.73 28.96 -20.54
N ASP A 17 7.53 27.97 -20.96
CA ASP A 17 8.06 27.90 -22.34
C ASP A 17 7.06 27.23 -23.32
N GLU A 18 6.56 28.00 -24.30
CA GLU A 18 5.62 27.52 -25.34
C GLU A 18 6.28 26.63 -26.43
N GLU A 19 7.61 26.66 -26.57
CA GLU A 19 8.38 25.80 -27.47
C GLU A 19 8.95 24.60 -26.70
N ASN A 20 8.17 23.53 -26.62
CA ASN A 20 8.51 22.27 -25.94
C ASN A 20 9.82 21.63 -26.47
N GLU A 21 10.97 21.95 -25.87
CA GLU A 21 12.00 20.93 -25.66
C GLU A 21 11.54 20.07 -24.48
N LYS A 22 11.10 18.86 -24.80
CA LYS A 22 10.69 17.80 -23.88
C LYS A 22 11.62 17.82 -22.66
N LEU A 23 11.10 18.20 -21.48
CA LEU A 23 11.83 17.99 -20.25
C LEU A 23 12.06 16.48 -20.13
N ASP A 24 13.29 16.03 -20.34
CA ASP A 24 13.74 14.67 -20.07
C ASP A 24 13.92 14.45 -18.55
N LEU A 25 13.08 15.13 -17.75
CA LEU A 25 12.77 14.64 -16.42
C LEU A 25 11.95 13.38 -16.66
N VAL A 26 12.44 12.24 -16.18
CA VAL A 26 11.64 11.03 -16.10
C VAL A 26 10.41 11.38 -15.25
N ASP A 27 9.32 11.74 -15.91
CA ASP A 27 8.07 12.03 -15.24
C ASP A 27 7.55 10.71 -14.69
N PHE A 28 7.66 10.54 -13.36
CA PHE A 28 7.18 9.35 -12.65
C PHE A 28 5.74 9.00 -13.03
N ASN A 29 4.95 9.99 -13.48
CA ASN A 29 3.57 9.78 -13.89
C ASN A 29 3.45 9.04 -15.23
N SER A 30 4.44 9.19 -16.10
CA SER A 30 4.52 8.56 -17.43
C SER A 30 5.16 7.17 -17.42
N ILE A 31 5.78 6.76 -16.30
CA ILE A 31 6.44 5.47 -16.16
C ILE A 31 5.42 4.32 -16.27
N ASN A 32 5.73 3.35 -17.14
CA ASN A 32 4.96 2.11 -17.30
C ASN A 32 5.17 1.18 -16.09
N SER A 33 4.16 0.39 -15.71
CA SER A 33 4.25 -0.60 -14.64
C SER A 33 5.39 -1.61 -14.79
N ASN A 34 5.84 -1.88 -16.02
CA ASN A 34 6.92 -2.81 -16.32
C ASN A 34 8.31 -2.16 -16.35
N PHE A 35 8.40 -0.86 -16.05
CA PHE A 35 9.68 -0.17 -16.04
C PHE A 35 10.57 -0.68 -14.90
N VAL A 36 11.77 -1.10 -15.30
CA VAL A 36 12.84 -1.53 -14.41
C VAL A 36 13.98 -0.55 -14.61
N ILE A 37 14.57 -0.10 -13.51
CA ILE A 37 15.68 0.83 -13.55
C ILE A 37 16.85 0.18 -14.31
N PRO A 38 17.35 0.81 -15.39
CA PRO A 38 18.47 0.29 -16.18
C PRO A 38 19.77 0.35 -15.37
N ASN A 39 20.75 -0.46 -15.79
CA ASN A 39 22.08 -0.48 -15.18
C ASN A 39 22.99 0.55 -15.87
N ASP A 40 22.62 1.83 -15.85
CA ASP A 40 23.39 2.92 -16.46
C ASP A 40 23.84 3.96 -15.43
N ASP A 41 24.75 4.84 -15.82
CA ASP A 41 25.34 5.81 -14.90
C ASP A 41 24.36 6.94 -14.47
N LEU A 42 23.13 6.96 -15.01
CA LEU A 42 22.12 7.97 -14.64
C LEU A 42 21.43 7.64 -13.32
N TRP A 43 21.44 6.37 -12.91
CA TRP A 43 20.81 5.89 -11.68
C TRP A 43 21.86 5.44 -10.65
N PRO A 44 21.54 5.53 -9.34
CA PRO A 44 22.38 4.92 -8.32
C PRO A 44 22.49 3.41 -8.53
N VAL A 45 23.69 2.86 -8.33
CA VAL A 45 23.97 1.44 -8.52
C VAL A 45 23.08 0.55 -7.64
N GLU A 46 22.68 1.04 -6.48
CA GLU A 46 21.79 0.34 -5.55
C GLU A 46 20.37 0.18 -6.11
N TRP A 47 19.98 0.98 -7.09
CA TRP A 47 18.64 1.01 -7.67
C TRP A 47 18.56 0.23 -8.99
N HIS A 48 19.70 -0.15 -9.55
CA HIS A 48 19.80 -0.98 -10.74
C HIS A 48 18.99 -2.27 -10.60
N GLY A 49 18.13 -2.54 -11.59
CA GLY A 49 17.23 -3.69 -11.57
C GLY A 49 15.99 -3.54 -10.67
N MET A 50 15.81 -2.40 -10.00
CA MET A 50 14.60 -2.15 -9.21
C MET A 50 13.38 -1.97 -10.13
N PRO A 51 12.26 -2.69 -9.89
CA PRO A 51 11.04 -2.57 -10.68
C PRO A 51 10.23 -1.32 -10.27
N LEU A 52 10.77 -0.12 -10.50
CA LEU A 52 10.18 1.16 -10.09
C LEU A 52 8.75 1.34 -10.60
N GLY A 53 8.47 0.93 -11.85
CA GLY A 53 7.13 0.99 -12.43
C GLY A 53 6.10 0.19 -11.63
N SER A 54 6.50 -0.96 -11.08
CA SER A 54 5.62 -1.80 -10.26
C SER A 54 5.28 -1.11 -8.94
N TYR A 55 6.26 -0.46 -8.30
CA TYR A 55 6.03 0.28 -7.05
C TYR A 55 5.09 1.47 -7.26
N ILE A 56 5.27 2.23 -8.34
CA ILE A 56 4.37 3.34 -8.71
C ILE A 56 2.94 2.82 -8.91
N ASN A 57 2.78 1.71 -9.62
CA ASN A 57 1.48 1.09 -9.83
C ASN A 57 0.86 0.58 -8.51
N GLN A 58 1.64 0.00 -7.61
CA GLN A 58 1.18 -0.44 -6.29
C GLN A 58 0.71 0.73 -5.41
N ILE A 59 1.35 1.90 -5.50
CA ILE A 59 0.88 3.13 -4.85
C ILE A 59 -0.50 3.54 -5.42
N ARG A 60 -0.69 3.47 -6.74
CA ARG A 60 -1.98 3.78 -7.38
C ARG A 60 -3.08 2.76 -7.07
N MET A 61 -2.72 1.50 -6.83
CA MET A 61 -3.66 0.44 -6.42
C MET A 61 -3.97 0.43 -4.91
N GLY A 62 -3.20 1.14 -4.09
CA GLY A 62 -3.34 1.14 -2.63
C GLY A 62 -2.70 -0.06 -1.92
N ASP A 63 -1.97 -0.91 -2.65
CA ASP A 63 -1.17 -1.98 -2.03
C ASP A 63 -0.04 -1.41 -1.17
N ILE A 64 0.49 -0.25 -1.57
CA ILE A 64 1.40 0.56 -0.76
C ILE A 64 0.61 1.73 -0.19
N ASP A 65 0.60 1.83 1.14
CA ASP A 65 -0.05 2.96 1.82
C ASP A 65 0.67 4.28 1.49
N ALA A 66 -0.07 5.18 0.85
CA ALA A 66 0.45 6.39 0.24
C ALA A 66 -0.61 7.48 0.09
N LYS A 67 -1.75 7.22 -0.58
CA LYS A 67 -2.77 8.23 -0.93
C LYS A 67 -3.34 8.97 0.28
N PHE A 68 -3.50 8.26 1.41
CA PHE A 68 -4.07 8.79 2.65
C PHE A 68 -3.07 8.82 3.81
N HIS A 69 -1.81 8.45 3.57
CA HIS A 69 -0.80 8.41 4.60
C HIS A 69 -0.32 9.83 4.93
N PHE A 70 -0.46 10.26 6.19
CA PHE A 70 -0.18 11.63 6.65
C PHE A 70 1.20 12.19 6.25
N ILE A 71 2.28 11.39 6.31
CA ILE A 71 3.61 11.82 5.82
C ILE A 71 3.75 11.66 4.30
N ARG A 72 3.55 10.44 3.76
CA ARG A 72 3.84 10.12 2.36
C ARG A 72 2.98 10.92 1.39
N ARG A 73 1.73 11.22 1.76
CA ARG A 73 0.83 12.02 0.93
C ARG A 73 1.42 13.40 0.64
N ASN A 74 1.93 14.09 1.66
CA ASN A 74 2.53 15.42 1.49
C ASN A 74 3.75 15.39 0.56
N ILE A 75 4.57 14.32 0.65
CA ILE A 75 5.72 14.13 -0.23
C ILE A 75 5.27 13.86 -1.67
N LEU A 76 4.25 13.02 -1.87
CA LEU A 76 3.72 12.71 -3.20
C LEU A 76 3.02 13.90 -3.85
N ASP A 77 2.30 14.71 -3.07
CA ASP A 77 1.72 15.97 -3.54
C ASP A 77 2.82 16.96 -3.94
N TYR A 78 3.90 17.04 -3.15
CA TYR A 78 5.07 17.84 -3.48
C TYR A 78 5.75 17.38 -4.79
N LEU A 79 5.82 16.07 -5.02
CA LEU A 79 6.35 15.46 -6.24
C LEU A 79 5.38 15.50 -7.42
N MET A 80 4.20 16.12 -7.27
CA MET A 80 3.13 16.16 -8.29
C MET A 80 2.75 14.75 -8.78
N PHE A 81 2.71 13.78 -7.88
CA PHE A 81 2.38 12.39 -8.21
C PHE A 81 0.89 12.26 -8.58
N ASP A 82 0.65 11.81 -9.81
CA ASP A 82 -0.67 11.53 -10.34
C ASP A 82 -1.12 10.11 -9.95
N PHE A 83 -2.14 10.07 -9.10
CA PHE A 83 -2.82 8.84 -8.69
C PHE A 83 -3.71 8.25 -9.78
N LYS A 84 -3.95 8.97 -10.89
CA LYS A 84 -4.85 8.56 -11.97
C LYS A 84 -6.21 8.14 -11.44
N THR A 85 -6.78 8.98 -10.58
CA THR A 85 -8.03 8.71 -9.85
C THR A 85 -9.13 8.10 -10.74
N PRO A 86 -9.42 8.59 -11.96
CA PRO A 86 -10.46 7.99 -12.81
C PRO A 86 -10.22 6.51 -13.14
N GLU A 87 -8.96 6.09 -13.29
CA GLU A 87 -8.58 4.72 -13.65
C GLU A 87 -8.47 3.78 -12.44
N PHE A 88 -8.09 4.33 -11.28
CA PHE A 88 -7.74 3.56 -10.08
C PHE A 88 -8.73 3.67 -8.92
N GLU A 89 -9.72 4.57 -8.96
CA GLU A 89 -10.66 4.75 -7.84
C GLU A 89 -11.40 3.45 -7.48
N ASN A 90 -11.82 2.68 -8.49
CA ASN A 90 -12.50 1.39 -8.30
C ASN A 90 -11.54 0.22 -7.99
N LYS A 91 -10.24 0.47 -7.91
CA LYS A 91 -9.18 -0.51 -7.62
C LYS A 91 -8.45 -0.20 -6.32
N TYR A 92 -8.52 1.04 -5.84
CA TYR A 92 -7.77 1.51 -4.69
C TYR A 92 -8.27 0.85 -3.40
N ILE A 93 -7.34 0.34 -2.60
CA ILE A 93 -7.64 -0.27 -1.30
C ILE A 93 -7.03 0.61 -0.20
N ASN A 94 -7.81 0.97 0.81
CA ASN A 94 -7.39 1.89 1.88
C ASN A 94 -6.51 1.22 2.97
N PHE A 95 -5.90 0.06 2.68
CA PHE A 95 -5.00 -0.63 3.58
C PHE A 95 -4.04 -1.55 2.83
N THR A 96 -2.92 -1.89 3.45
CA THR A 96 -1.93 -2.81 2.87
C THR A 96 -2.41 -4.26 2.95
N TRP A 97 -2.75 -4.85 1.80
CA TRP A 97 -3.16 -6.26 1.71
C TRP A 97 -2.17 -7.23 2.35
N ARG A 98 -0.86 -7.03 2.13
CA ARG A 98 0.20 -7.87 2.72
C ARG A 98 0.14 -7.91 4.25
N LYS A 99 -0.17 -6.79 4.91
CA LYS A 99 -0.29 -6.74 6.38
C LYS A 99 -1.51 -7.53 6.85
N LEU A 100 -2.64 -7.42 6.15
CA LEU A 100 -3.83 -8.21 6.44
C LEU A 100 -3.55 -9.72 6.26
N TYR A 101 -2.98 -10.11 5.12
CA TYR A 101 -2.66 -11.51 4.83
C TYR A 101 -1.73 -12.11 5.88
N LEU A 102 -0.61 -11.44 6.19
CA LEU A 102 0.33 -11.90 7.21
C LEU A 102 -0.31 -11.94 8.60
N GLY A 103 -1.15 -10.96 8.93
CA GLY A 103 -1.87 -10.91 10.20
C GLY A 103 -2.85 -12.08 10.36
N ILE A 104 -3.65 -12.37 9.32
CA ILE A 104 -4.56 -13.52 9.28
C ILE A 104 -3.77 -14.84 9.34
N ALA A 105 -2.72 -14.99 8.52
CA ALA A 105 -1.91 -16.20 8.49
C ALA A 105 -1.29 -16.49 9.85
N TRP A 106 -0.73 -15.46 10.50
CA TRP A 106 -0.22 -15.55 11.86
C TRP A 106 -1.34 -15.89 12.86
N PHE A 107 -2.51 -15.26 12.76
CA PHE A 107 -3.64 -15.54 13.65
C PHE A 107 -4.09 -17.01 13.55
N ILE A 108 -4.26 -17.53 12.34
CA ILE A 108 -4.63 -18.93 12.10
C ILE A 108 -3.57 -19.87 12.69
N HIS A 109 -2.29 -19.57 12.46
CA HIS A 109 -1.19 -20.39 12.97
C HIS A 109 -1.14 -20.41 14.51
N THR A 110 -1.48 -19.29 15.16
CA THR A 110 -1.35 -19.13 16.62
C THR A 110 -2.61 -19.50 17.41
N ARG A 111 -3.80 -19.23 16.85
CA ARG A 111 -5.10 -19.38 17.53
C ARG A 111 -6.02 -20.42 16.88
N GLY A 112 -5.71 -20.87 15.67
CA GLY A 112 -6.51 -21.84 14.92
C GLY A 112 -7.68 -21.22 14.14
N HIS A 113 -8.54 -22.10 13.61
CA HIS A 113 -9.75 -21.78 12.84
C HIS A 113 -10.97 -22.36 13.58
N PRO A 114 -12.16 -21.71 13.61
CA PRO A 114 -12.53 -20.47 12.91
C PRO A 114 -11.94 -19.19 13.50
N ILE A 115 -11.82 -18.17 12.66
CA ILE A 115 -11.28 -16.86 13.06
C ILE A 115 -12.38 -16.09 13.80
N VAL A 116 -12.20 -15.90 15.09
CA VAL A 116 -13.09 -15.10 15.95
C VAL A 116 -12.30 -13.92 16.49
N ILE A 117 -12.67 -12.71 16.09
CA ILE A 117 -11.89 -11.49 16.37
C ILE A 117 -12.80 -10.28 16.61
N SER A 118 -12.37 -9.38 17.49
CA SER A 118 -12.96 -8.06 17.72
C SER A 118 -12.28 -7.00 16.86
N PRO A 119 -12.98 -5.93 16.41
CA PRO A 119 -12.35 -4.82 15.67
C PRO A 119 -11.11 -4.22 16.35
N TYR A 120 -11.08 -4.23 17.68
CA TYR A 120 -9.98 -3.64 18.48
C TYR A 120 -8.86 -4.63 18.83
N ASP A 121 -8.95 -5.89 18.38
CA ASP A 121 -7.92 -6.88 18.65
C ASP A 121 -6.61 -6.47 17.96
N LYS A 122 -5.63 -6.18 18.82
CA LYS A 122 -4.29 -5.74 18.43
C LYS A 122 -3.30 -6.89 18.58
N ILE A 123 -2.48 -7.08 17.55
CA ILE A 123 -1.31 -7.93 17.63
C ILE A 123 -0.31 -7.25 18.58
N GLN A 124 -0.23 -7.71 19.83
CA GLN A 124 0.65 -7.14 20.86
C GLN A 124 2.10 -7.14 20.39
N PHE A 125 2.91 -6.15 20.78
CA PHE A 125 4.33 -6.11 20.43
C PHE A 125 5.09 -7.26 21.09
N ASP A 126 4.73 -7.62 22.32
CA ASP A 126 5.52 -8.49 23.20
C ASP A 126 4.65 -9.59 23.80
N VAL A 127 4.79 -10.83 23.32
CA VAL A 127 4.35 -12.04 24.03
C VAL A 127 5.16 -13.25 23.55
N PHE A 128 6.15 -13.63 24.37
CA PHE A 128 6.83 -14.95 24.36
C PHE A 128 5.81 -16.09 24.12
N PRO A 129 6.13 -17.25 23.51
CA PRO A 129 7.35 -17.77 22.87
C PRO A 129 7.19 -17.99 21.35
N MET A 130 6.24 -17.30 20.71
CA MET A 130 5.86 -17.48 19.29
C MET A 130 6.55 -16.47 18.34
N ASP A 131 7.61 -15.82 18.81
CA ASP A 131 8.37 -14.81 18.06
C ASP A 131 9.07 -15.39 16.81
N PHE A 132 9.30 -16.70 16.76
CA PHE A 132 10.01 -17.35 15.65
C PHE A 132 9.30 -17.23 14.28
N CYS A 133 8.03 -16.84 14.23
CA CYS A 133 7.26 -16.75 12.98
C CYS A 133 6.39 -15.49 12.89
N LYS A 134 6.63 -14.46 13.70
CA LYS A 134 5.85 -13.22 13.67
C LYS A 134 6.58 -12.14 12.87
N PRO A 135 6.09 -11.78 11.66
CA PRO A 135 6.70 -10.71 10.88
C PRO A 135 6.68 -9.38 11.65
N GLU A 136 7.77 -8.62 11.59
CA GLU A 136 7.87 -7.30 12.22
C GLU A 136 6.77 -6.36 11.71
N GLU A 137 6.35 -6.52 10.46
CA GLU A 137 5.42 -5.64 9.77
C GLU A 137 3.98 -5.73 10.28
N ILE A 138 3.63 -6.78 11.04
CA ILE A 138 2.30 -6.98 11.62
C ILE A 138 2.24 -6.69 13.12
N GLN A 139 3.36 -6.31 13.74
CA GLN A 139 3.37 -5.97 15.16
C GLN A 139 2.61 -4.66 15.40
N GLY A 140 1.78 -4.64 16.45
CA GLY A 140 0.93 -3.50 16.77
C GLY A 140 -0.29 -3.32 15.86
N LEU A 141 -0.51 -4.24 14.91
CA LEU A 141 -1.59 -4.15 13.95
C LEU A 141 -2.95 -4.45 14.60
N TYR A 142 -3.94 -3.59 14.35
CA TYR A 142 -5.34 -3.87 14.67
C TYR A 142 -5.93 -4.78 13.58
N LEU A 143 -5.78 -6.09 13.76
CA LEU A 143 -6.15 -7.07 12.75
C LEU A 143 -7.67 -7.06 12.49
N GLY A 144 -8.49 -6.97 13.55
CA GLY A 144 -9.94 -6.90 13.41
C GLY A 144 -10.39 -5.69 12.58
N TYR A 145 -9.80 -4.51 12.85
CA TYR A 145 -10.06 -3.30 12.06
C TYR A 145 -9.72 -3.49 10.58
N LEU A 146 -8.58 -4.11 10.25
CA LEU A 146 -8.24 -4.38 8.85
C LEU A 146 -9.22 -5.35 8.18
N ILE A 147 -9.72 -6.35 8.89
CA ILE A 147 -10.74 -7.26 8.36
C ILE A 147 -12.02 -6.49 8.04
N VAL A 148 -12.47 -5.60 8.93
CA VAL A 148 -13.63 -4.73 8.68
C VAL A 148 -13.39 -3.85 7.43
N GLN A 149 -12.20 -3.26 7.30
CA GLN A 149 -11.83 -2.50 6.11
C GLN A 149 -11.87 -3.38 4.85
N ALA A 150 -11.36 -4.60 4.92
CA ALA A 150 -11.38 -5.54 3.81
C ALA A 150 -12.81 -5.91 3.38
N GLN A 151 -13.69 -6.16 4.34
CA GLN A 151 -15.12 -6.41 4.07
C GLN A 151 -15.80 -5.20 3.43
N ALA A 152 -15.47 -3.97 3.85
CA ALA A 152 -15.98 -2.76 3.21
C ALA A 152 -15.54 -2.62 1.73
N HIS A 153 -14.38 -3.18 1.36
CA HIS A 153 -13.84 -3.19 -0.01
C HIS A 153 -14.22 -4.46 -0.79
N GLU A 154 -15.18 -5.26 -0.32
CA GLU A 154 -15.56 -6.54 -0.94
C GLU A 154 -15.90 -6.41 -2.43
N LYS A 155 -16.64 -5.36 -2.81
CA LYS A 155 -16.99 -5.09 -4.21
C LYS A 155 -15.77 -4.81 -5.09
N ILE A 156 -14.75 -4.15 -4.54
CA ILE A 156 -13.49 -3.87 -5.25
C ILE A 156 -12.73 -5.17 -5.47
N PHE A 157 -12.67 -6.05 -4.48
CA PHE A 157 -12.06 -7.37 -4.61
C PHE A 157 -12.79 -8.25 -5.63
N TRP A 158 -14.12 -8.31 -5.57
CA TRP A 158 -14.90 -9.09 -6.52
C TRP A 158 -14.62 -8.71 -7.98
N ASN A 159 -14.52 -7.39 -8.26
CA ASN A 159 -14.35 -6.89 -9.63
C ASN A 159 -12.90 -6.90 -10.13
N ASN A 160 -11.90 -6.75 -9.24
CA ASN A 160 -10.51 -6.51 -9.66
C ASN A 160 -9.49 -7.49 -9.07
N TYR A 161 -9.79 -8.16 -7.94
CA TYR A 161 -8.85 -8.99 -7.19
C TYR A 161 -9.53 -10.29 -6.72
N ARG A 162 -9.77 -11.20 -7.68
CA ARG A 162 -10.54 -12.42 -7.47
C ARG A 162 -9.91 -13.34 -6.42
N ASP A 163 -8.60 -13.47 -6.46
CA ASP A 163 -7.78 -14.20 -5.49
C ASP A 163 -7.99 -13.71 -4.06
N ARG A 164 -8.03 -12.39 -3.85
CA ARG A 164 -8.24 -11.76 -2.54
C ARG A 164 -9.67 -11.99 -2.05
N PHE A 165 -10.65 -11.90 -2.96
CA PHE A 165 -12.05 -12.17 -2.65
C PHE A 165 -12.25 -13.62 -2.23
N ASP A 166 -11.78 -14.58 -3.03
CA ASP A 166 -11.95 -16.01 -2.75
C ASP A 166 -11.20 -16.40 -1.47
N PHE A 167 -10.02 -15.82 -1.21
CA PHE A 167 -9.31 -15.97 0.06
C PHE A 167 -10.16 -15.53 1.25
N LEU A 168 -10.70 -14.31 1.25
CA LEU A 168 -11.50 -13.80 2.37
C LEU A 168 -12.81 -14.56 2.56
N LYS A 169 -13.47 -14.98 1.47
CA LYS A 169 -14.72 -15.76 1.56
C LYS A 169 -14.50 -17.19 2.00
N GLY A 170 -13.34 -17.78 1.68
CA GLY A 170 -12.96 -19.11 2.17
C GLY A 170 -12.61 -19.12 3.66
N LEU A 171 -12.36 -17.96 4.26
CA LEU A 171 -12.14 -17.82 5.69
C LEU A 171 -13.50 -17.60 6.37
N GLU A 172 -13.89 -18.49 7.27
CA GLU A 172 -15.13 -18.37 8.06
C GLU A 172 -14.92 -17.33 9.19
N ILE A 173 -14.70 -16.07 8.82
CA ILE A 173 -14.36 -15.00 9.76
C ILE A 173 -15.63 -14.50 10.46
N ASN A 174 -15.61 -14.56 11.80
CA ASN A 174 -16.68 -14.05 12.66
C ASN A 174 -16.17 -12.83 13.46
N ILE A 175 -16.68 -11.65 13.11
CA ILE A 175 -16.38 -10.40 13.80
C ILE A 175 -17.42 -10.17 14.89
N ARG A 176 -16.98 -10.17 16.15
CA ARG A 176 -17.87 -9.91 17.30
C ARG A 176 -18.03 -8.42 17.55
N SER A 177 -19.20 -8.02 18.07
CA SER A 177 -19.34 -6.66 18.58
C SER A 177 -18.43 -6.48 19.80
N ALA A 178 -17.85 -5.29 19.96
CA ALA A 178 -17.05 -4.96 21.14
C ALA A 178 -17.88 -5.07 22.43
N ASP A 179 -19.19 -4.84 22.34
CA ASP A 179 -20.14 -4.92 23.45
C ASP A 179 -20.35 -6.35 23.97
N ASP A 180 -20.13 -7.37 23.12
CA ASP A 180 -20.33 -8.79 23.46
C ASP A 180 -19.19 -9.38 24.31
N LEU A 181 -18.12 -8.59 24.57
CA LEU A 181 -16.94 -9.02 25.33
C LEU A 181 -16.91 -8.49 26.77
N ILE A 182 -17.92 -7.71 27.17
CA ILE A 182 -18.09 -7.21 28.54
C ILE A 182 -19.05 -8.14 29.29
N PHE A 183 -18.60 -9.36 29.59
CA PHE A 183 -19.28 -10.29 30.51
C PHE A 183 -18.26 -11.05 31.35
#